data_AF-A0A1Y2FMZ4-F1
#
_entry.id   AF-A0A1Y2FMZ4-F1
#
_cell.length_a   1.000
_cell.length_b   1.000
_cell.length_c   1.000
_cell.angle_alpha   90.00
_cell.angle_beta   90.00
_cell.angle_gamma   90.00
#
_symmetry.space_group_name_H-M   'P 1'
#
loop_
_entity.id
_entity.type
_entity.pdbx_description
1 polymer ?
#
loop_
_entity_poly.entity_id
_entity_poly.type
_entity_poly.pdbx_seq_one_letter_code
_entity_poly.pdbx_strand_id
1 'polypeptide(L)'
;MSFRYQDESPRGSVMFDRQHLRRRSSVPASQAASPRSLGSPFVSHLVYDEKTGEIQLPPSPPLPVWKEKSGLDGKPRLPPYNYRKPKGRAFQLPRPWLSLIAVAAVTLSAITLLSYLVPPSSSYAPSSLMNRIRTGSTCEPYSSFGSLSVDLVDPDKNQWVPFDPTCSPPAFFSKLRNNPHKTDFSWLYNRTALIIGDSISREHVENFCQLMGEESEVVRPHHKYATAPSPVRAATKAQHTLDRPKRLQQRGFRVVRDASRPRICYIPKYDFLLVSVFHFGLDQEDYWRESRMPQYSAPGMLEHRLTDIVEPLVAAIRSDGRPSAPDFVEVTSGTWDLARWAEQDLATQQDTVSGLAQDRVTWYRFRVGQILEKVRKAFPNAKAKTWRTLHYPLDQVAEHDYFMDKIAPRANTTASLEPPSFSHNRIYQLDQAVRTLVLPTTIGEETEPAPHADFRINEWGPILKGQEAHQRDRLHGDPLPGGYVWGDIMLYELFRGVKQSESKNVRRSVKSA
;
A
#
# COMPACT_ATOMS: atom_id res chain seq x y z
N MET A 1 -42.63 -50.42 32.28
CA MET A 1 -41.58 -50.19 31.26
C MET A 1 -40.69 -49.08 31.76
N SER A 2 -39.47 -49.44 32.16
CA SER A 2 -38.46 -48.55 32.71
C SER A 2 -37.31 -48.48 31.70
N PHE A 3 -36.86 -47.28 31.32
CA PHE A 3 -35.66 -47.12 30.51
C PHE A 3 -34.66 -46.19 31.20
N ARG A 4 -33.45 -46.73 31.28
CA ARG A 4 -32.24 -46.22 31.96
C ARG A 4 -31.65 -45.02 31.24
N TYR A 5 -31.16 -44.09 32.06
CA TYR A 5 -30.08 -43.16 31.74
C TYR A 5 -28.73 -43.91 31.72
N GLN A 6 -27.89 -43.61 30.73
CA GLN A 6 -26.44 -43.85 30.82
C GLN A 6 -25.69 -42.61 30.34
N ASP A 7 -24.82 -42.13 31.23
CA ASP A 7 -23.75 -41.16 31.04
C ASP A 7 -22.70 -41.66 30.04
N GLU A 8 -22.20 -40.75 29.20
CA GLU A 8 -20.82 -40.81 28.69
C GLU A 8 -20.18 -39.41 28.71
N SER A 9 -19.08 -39.29 29.47
CA SER A 9 -18.16 -38.15 29.45
C SER A 9 -17.21 -38.22 28.27
N PRO A 10 -16.74 -37.08 27.72
CA PRO A 10 -15.49 -37.04 26.98
C PRO A 10 -14.37 -36.34 27.77
N ARG A 11 -13.23 -37.04 27.82
CA ARG A 11 -11.89 -36.53 28.19
C ARG A 11 -11.32 -35.68 27.05
N GLY A 12 -10.48 -34.71 27.41
CA GLY A 12 -9.31 -34.32 26.59
C GLY A 12 -9.22 -32.85 26.20
N SER A 13 -8.83 -31.99 27.15
CA SER A 13 -8.33 -30.64 26.89
C SER A 13 -6.86 -30.68 26.43
N VAL A 14 -6.57 -30.08 25.28
CA VAL A 14 -5.20 -29.84 24.80
C VAL A 14 -4.86 -28.37 25.02
N MET A 15 -3.97 -28.09 25.98
CA MET A 15 -3.30 -26.81 26.16
C MET A 15 -2.23 -26.62 25.08
N PHE A 16 -2.26 -25.50 24.36
CA PHE A 16 -1.13 -25.00 23.58
C PHE A 16 -0.41 -23.91 24.38
N ASP A 17 0.79 -24.22 24.85
CA ASP A 17 1.72 -23.25 25.45
C ASP A 17 2.52 -22.56 24.32
N ARG A 18 2.40 -21.23 24.21
CA ARG A 18 3.18 -20.40 23.27
C ARG A 18 4.16 -19.55 24.08
N GLN A 19 5.40 -20.02 24.18
CA GLN A 19 6.51 -19.22 24.69
C GLN A 19 7.05 -18.29 23.60
N HIS A 20 6.84 -16.98 23.79
CA HIS A 20 7.46 -15.92 22.98
C HIS A 20 8.91 -15.67 23.43
N LEU A 21 9.88 -15.96 22.55
CA LEU A 21 11.26 -15.51 22.71
C LEU A 21 11.47 -14.14 22.05
N ARG A 22 11.46 -13.08 22.84
CA ARG A 22 12.02 -11.77 22.46
C ARG A 22 13.55 -11.86 22.47
N ARG A 23 14.21 -11.66 21.32
CA ARG A 23 15.64 -11.32 21.27
C ARG A 23 15.82 -9.91 20.70
N ARG A 24 16.35 -9.02 21.56
CA ARG A 24 16.88 -7.71 21.16
C ARG A 24 18.19 -7.93 20.40
N SER A 25 18.29 -7.34 19.21
CA SER A 25 19.55 -7.24 18.47
C SER A 25 20.06 -5.80 18.55
N SER A 26 21.24 -5.64 19.11
CA SER A 26 22.06 -4.43 19.08
C SER A 26 23.02 -4.49 17.90
N VAL A 27 22.95 -3.55 16.97
CA VAL A 27 23.91 -3.40 15.87
C VAL A 27 24.94 -2.32 16.24
N PRO A 28 26.26 -2.56 16.10
CA PRO A 28 27.25 -1.50 16.16
C PRO A 28 27.42 -0.84 14.78
N ALA A 29 27.40 0.48 14.76
CA ALA A 29 27.71 1.31 13.60
C ALA A 29 29.23 1.42 13.41
N SER A 30 29.73 1.13 12.20
CA SER A 30 30.86 1.87 11.60
C SER A 30 31.11 1.41 10.15
N GLN A 31 31.06 2.36 9.21
CA GLN A 31 32.24 2.81 8.46
C GLN A 31 31.84 3.95 7.53
N ALA A 32 32.43 5.12 7.77
CA ALA A 32 32.30 6.32 6.97
C ALA A 32 33.33 6.29 5.83
N ALA A 33 32.90 6.65 4.62
CA ALA A 33 33.78 6.98 3.50
C ALA A 33 33.55 8.44 3.08
N SER A 34 34.66 9.18 2.94
CA SER A 34 34.71 10.61 2.61
C SER A 34 34.58 10.88 1.09
N PRO A 35 34.29 12.14 0.68
CA PRO A 35 33.61 12.45 -0.58
C PRO A 35 34.57 12.79 -1.74
N ARG A 36 34.10 12.59 -2.98
CA ARG A 36 34.71 13.19 -4.18
C ARG A 36 33.70 13.97 -5.01
N SER A 37 34.03 15.27 -5.15
CA SER A 37 33.80 16.25 -6.22
C SER A 37 32.45 16.33 -6.97
N LEU A 38 31.84 17.51 -6.84
CA LEU A 38 30.80 18.12 -7.67
C LEU A 38 31.15 18.22 -9.17
N GLY A 39 30.16 17.94 -10.02
CA GLY A 39 30.11 18.34 -11.43
C GLY A 39 28.65 18.49 -11.91
N SER A 40 28.34 19.68 -12.43
CA SER A 40 27.12 20.26 -13.04
C SER A 40 25.90 19.40 -13.48
N PRO A 41 24.71 20.04 -13.58
CA PRO A 41 23.43 19.35 -13.76
C PRO A 41 23.21 18.86 -15.20
N PHE A 42 22.86 17.58 -15.33
CA PHE A 42 22.28 17.01 -16.54
C PHE A 42 20.82 17.49 -16.66
N VAL A 43 20.55 18.36 -17.62
CA VAL A 43 19.18 18.63 -18.09
C VAL A 43 18.91 17.68 -19.24
N SER A 44 18.21 16.57 -18.99
CA SER A 44 17.70 15.71 -20.07
C SER A 44 16.32 16.19 -20.49
N HIS A 45 16.20 16.76 -21.68
CA HIS A 45 14.91 17.02 -22.30
C HIS A 45 14.31 15.69 -22.78
N LEU A 46 13.27 15.21 -22.10
CA LEU A 46 12.45 14.09 -22.56
C LEU A 46 11.48 14.61 -23.63
N VAL A 47 11.49 14.01 -24.82
CA VAL A 47 10.54 14.31 -25.90
C VAL A 47 9.39 13.30 -25.81
N TYR A 48 8.17 13.81 -25.64
CA TYR A 48 6.94 13.03 -25.54
C TYR A 48 6.18 13.08 -26.87
N ASP A 49 5.79 11.90 -27.39
CA ASP A 49 4.92 11.79 -28.55
C ASP A 49 3.47 11.55 -28.09
N GLU A 50 2.63 12.57 -28.24
CA GLU A 50 1.21 12.56 -27.88
C GLU A 50 0.36 11.57 -28.71
N LYS A 51 0.80 11.19 -29.92
CA LYS A 51 0.01 10.32 -30.81
C LYS A 51 0.25 8.84 -30.52
N THR A 52 1.45 8.48 -30.15
CA THR A 52 1.83 7.09 -29.86
C THR A 52 1.77 6.76 -28.38
N GLY A 53 1.86 7.78 -27.52
CA GLY A 53 1.98 7.61 -26.07
C GLY A 53 3.35 7.05 -25.65
N GLU A 54 4.31 6.99 -26.58
CA GLU A 54 5.67 6.55 -26.30
C GLU A 54 6.53 7.73 -25.81
N ILE A 55 7.34 7.44 -24.79
CA ILE A 55 8.40 8.33 -24.32
C ILE A 55 9.70 7.78 -24.91
N GLN A 56 10.43 8.60 -25.66
CA GLN A 56 11.83 8.28 -25.96
C GLN A 56 12.62 8.44 -24.67
N LEU A 57 12.67 7.36 -23.90
CA LEU A 57 13.59 7.23 -22.78
C LEU A 57 15.02 7.16 -23.35
N PRO A 58 16.03 7.76 -22.69
CA PRO A 58 17.41 7.39 -22.99
C PRO A 58 17.52 5.87 -22.89
N PRO A 59 18.29 5.21 -23.79
CA PRO A 59 18.40 3.76 -23.79
C PRO A 59 18.81 3.30 -22.39
N SER A 60 18.05 2.35 -21.83
CA SER A 60 18.45 1.67 -20.61
C SER A 60 19.91 1.22 -20.77
N PRO A 61 20.79 1.43 -19.78
CA PRO A 61 22.17 1.00 -19.88
C PRO A 61 22.19 -0.47 -20.31
N PRO A 62 23.00 -0.84 -21.33
CA PRO A 62 22.98 -2.18 -21.88
C PRO A 62 23.25 -3.19 -20.77
N LEU A 63 22.37 -4.19 -20.64
CA LEU A 63 22.61 -5.33 -19.78
C LEU A 63 23.95 -5.97 -20.18
N PRO A 64 24.85 -6.27 -19.23
CA PRO A 64 26.08 -6.97 -19.56
C PRO A 64 25.71 -8.33 -20.15
N VAL A 65 26.05 -8.51 -21.43
CA VAL A 65 25.94 -9.80 -22.11
C VAL A 65 26.94 -10.74 -21.45
N TRP A 66 26.44 -11.68 -20.65
CA TRP A 66 27.26 -12.73 -20.06
C TRP A 66 27.69 -13.68 -21.16
N LYS A 67 28.99 -13.70 -21.47
CA LYS A 67 29.61 -14.81 -22.19
C LYS A 67 29.63 -16.01 -21.27
N GLU A 68 28.88 -17.05 -21.62
CA GLU A 68 29.04 -18.39 -21.05
C GLU A 68 30.52 -18.82 -21.19
N LYS A 69 31.21 -18.96 -20.06
CA LYS A 69 32.44 -19.73 -20.00
C LYS A 69 32.08 -21.12 -19.49
N SER A 70 31.92 -22.04 -20.43
CA SER A 70 32.10 -23.47 -20.18
C SER A 70 33.58 -23.72 -19.85
N GLY A 71 33.83 -24.37 -18.71
CA GLY A 71 35.19 -24.71 -18.30
C GLY A 71 35.28 -25.20 -16.86
N LEU A 72 35.21 -26.52 -16.72
CA LEU A 72 35.37 -27.31 -15.51
C LEU A 72 36.73 -27.13 -14.80
N ASP A 73 36.71 -27.53 -13.53
CA ASP A 73 37.83 -27.95 -12.66
C ASP A 73 38.70 -26.88 -11.98
N GLY A 74 38.36 -26.62 -10.71
CA GLY A 74 39.25 -25.99 -9.74
C GLY A 74 38.62 -25.83 -8.36
N LYS A 75 38.83 -26.78 -7.45
CA LYS A 75 38.48 -26.62 -6.02
C LYS A 75 39.30 -25.47 -5.40
N PRO A 76 38.68 -24.47 -4.75
CA PRO A 76 39.45 -23.46 -4.03
C PRO A 76 39.88 -23.99 -2.65
N ARG A 77 41.20 -24.05 -2.41
CA ARG A 77 41.78 -24.21 -1.06
C ARG A 77 41.75 -22.86 -0.35
N LEU A 78 41.01 -22.78 0.75
CA LEU A 78 41.07 -21.65 1.69
C LEU A 78 42.37 -21.72 2.53
N PRO A 79 43.08 -20.60 2.77
CA PRO A 79 44.23 -20.57 3.66
C PRO A 79 43.80 -20.55 5.14
N PRO A 80 44.63 -21.05 6.07
CA PRO A 80 44.28 -21.10 7.49
C PRO A 80 44.34 -19.71 8.13
N TYR A 81 43.29 -19.35 8.86
CA TYR A 81 43.24 -18.16 9.71
C TYR A 81 44.12 -18.35 10.95
N ASN A 82 45.22 -17.59 11.04
CA ASN A 82 46.02 -17.47 12.26
C ASN A 82 45.44 -16.36 13.15
N TYR A 83 44.87 -16.74 14.29
CA TYR A 83 44.37 -15.83 15.31
C TYR A 83 45.54 -15.31 16.17
N ARG A 84 46.01 -14.07 15.93
CA ARG A 84 46.95 -13.37 16.83
C ARG A 84 46.15 -12.53 17.85
N LYS A 85 46.36 -12.80 19.14
CA LYS A 85 45.87 -11.96 20.25
C LYS A 85 46.51 -10.56 20.17
N PRO A 86 45.74 -9.46 20.18
CA PRO A 86 46.31 -8.13 20.27
C PRO A 86 46.76 -7.84 21.72
N LYS A 87 48.02 -7.44 21.89
CA LYS A 87 48.52 -6.88 23.14
C LYS A 87 48.02 -5.44 23.26
N GLY A 88 47.14 -5.19 24.23
CA GLY A 88 46.64 -3.85 24.53
C GLY A 88 47.77 -2.93 25.02
N ARG A 89 47.95 -1.79 24.36
CA ARG A 89 48.59 -0.60 24.94
C ARG A 89 47.51 0.42 25.22
N ALA A 90 47.55 1.03 26.42
CA ALA A 90 46.66 2.12 26.77
C ALA A 90 46.86 3.28 25.80
N PHE A 91 45.79 3.67 25.10
CA PHE A 91 45.78 4.85 24.23
C PHE A 91 45.92 6.09 25.12
N GLN A 92 47.09 6.73 25.11
CA GLN A 92 47.22 8.06 25.67
C GLN A 92 46.57 9.05 24.70
N LEU A 93 45.43 9.61 25.09
CA LEU A 93 44.77 10.67 24.32
C LEU A 93 45.69 11.89 24.26
N PRO A 94 45.92 12.47 23.07
CA PRO A 94 46.73 13.66 22.94
C PRO A 94 46.09 14.82 23.73
N ARG A 95 46.93 15.57 24.46
CA ARG A 95 46.56 16.71 25.34
C ARG A 95 45.45 17.65 24.84
N PRO A 96 45.29 18.01 23.54
CA PRO A 96 44.17 18.84 23.08
C PRO A 96 42.77 18.26 23.35
N TRP A 97 42.63 16.94 23.47
CA TRP A 97 41.32 16.31 23.71
C TRP A 97 40.82 16.50 25.14
N LEU A 98 41.71 16.58 26.11
CA LEU A 98 41.34 16.83 27.51
C LEU A 98 40.82 18.26 27.69
N SER A 99 41.40 19.23 26.96
CA SER A 99 40.90 20.61 26.93
C SER A 99 39.51 20.69 26.31
N LEU A 100 39.25 19.94 25.25
CA LEU A 100 37.96 19.95 24.55
C LEU A 100 36.84 19.33 25.40
N ILE A 101 37.14 18.24 26.12
CA ILE A 101 36.23 17.61 27.07
C ILE A 101 35.96 18.53 28.27
N ALA A 102 36.99 19.23 28.78
CA ALA A 102 36.82 20.17 29.89
C ALA A 102 35.95 21.38 29.49
N VAL A 103 36.15 21.94 28.30
CA VAL A 103 35.30 23.04 27.78
C VAL A 103 33.86 22.56 27.60
N ALA A 104 33.65 21.38 27.00
CA ALA A 104 32.32 20.81 26.84
C ALA A 104 31.60 20.62 28.18
N ALA A 105 32.30 20.08 29.19
CA ALA A 105 31.75 19.89 30.53
C ALA A 105 31.37 21.22 31.19
N VAL A 106 32.24 22.24 31.14
CA VAL A 106 31.96 23.57 31.70
C VAL A 106 30.78 24.23 30.99
N THR A 107 30.69 24.12 29.65
CA THR A 107 29.54 24.66 28.91
C THR A 107 28.23 23.97 29.25
N LEU A 108 28.22 22.64 29.42
CA LEU A 108 27.01 21.91 29.81
C LEU A 108 26.58 22.26 31.24
N SER A 109 27.54 22.41 32.16
CA SER A 109 27.26 22.82 33.53
C SER A 109 26.72 24.25 33.58
N ALA A 110 27.25 25.17 32.78
CA ALA A 110 26.75 26.55 32.69
C ALA A 110 25.34 26.62 32.10
N ILE A 111 25.03 25.85 31.04
CA ILE A 111 23.68 25.77 30.45
C ILE A 111 22.68 25.21 31.46
N THR A 112 23.07 24.13 32.16
CA THR A 112 22.22 23.53 33.20
C THR A 112 21.97 24.53 34.33
N LEU A 113 23.02 25.21 34.82
CA LEU A 113 22.88 26.21 35.89
C LEU A 113 22.01 27.41 35.45
N LEU A 114 22.18 27.90 34.23
CA LEU A 114 21.35 28.96 33.65
C LEU A 114 19.88 28.53 33.54
N SER A 115 19.62 27.26 33.18
CA SER A 115 18.25 26.73 33.11
C SER A 115 17.56 26.65 34.48
N TYR A 116 18.31 26.55 35.58
CA TYR A 116 17.79 26.58 36.95
C TYR A 116 17.65 28.00 37.53
N LEU A 117 18.35 28.99 36.97
CA LEU A 117 18.33 30.38 37.43
C LEU A 117 17.29 31.24 36.70
N VAL A 118 16.65 30.73 35.65
CA VAL A 118 15.48 31.38 35.04
C VAL A 118 14.23 30.98 35.85
N PRO A 119 13.62 31.87 36.63
CA PRO A 119 12.39 31.56 37.34
C PRO A 119 11.30 31.14 36.33
N PRO A 120 10.47 30.13 36.65
CA PRO A 120 9.35 29.71 35.82
C PRO A 120 8.24 30.76 35.90
N SER A 121 8.51 31.94 35.35
CA SER A 121 7.60 33.09 35.34
C SER A 121 7.60 33.71 33.95
N SER A 122 7.05 32.96 33.00
CA SER A 122 6.25 33.52 31.93
C SER A 122 5.60 32.37 31.17
N SER A 123 4.31 32.18 31.40
CA SER A 123 3.41 31.43 30.53
C SER A 123 3.33 32.13 29.17
N TYR A 124 4.40 32.11 28.39
CA TYR A 124 4.29 32.25 26.93
C TYR A 124 3.74 30.93 26.41
N ALA A 125 2.45 30.74 26.61
CA ALA A 125 1.69 29.80 25.81
C ALA A 125 1.56 30.42 24.41
N PRO A 126 2.13 29.84 23.34
CA PRO A 126 1.86 30.27 21.97
C PRO A 126 0.47 29.81 21.50
N SER A 127 -0.51 29.75 22.42
CA SER A 127 -1.88 29.29 22.15
C SER A 127 -2.74 30.35 21.45
N SER A 128 -2.29 31.62 21.37
CA SER A 128 -3.04 32.69 20.70
C SER A 128 -2.74 32.82 19.20
N LEU A 129 -1.60 32.32 18.70
CA LEU A 129 -1.30 32.29 17.27
C LEU A 129 -1.90 31.04 16.58
N MET A 130 -1.87 29.88 17.25
CA MET A 130 -2.48 28.65 16.76
C MET A 130 -4.02 28.72 16.67
N ASN A 131 -4.67 29.53 17.51
CA ASN A 131 -6.12 29.74 17.44
C ASN A 131 -6.55 30.78 16.39
N ARG A 132 -5.62 31.60 15.87
CA ARG A 132 -5.94 32.64 14.87
C ARG A 132 -5.80 32.18 13.42
N ILE A 133 -5.27 30.97 13.18
CA ILE A 133 -5.30 30.26 11.88
C ILE A 133 -6.45 29.22 11.84
N ARG A 134 -7.32 29.18 12.87
CA ARG A 134 -8.59 28.43 12.85
C ARG A 134 -9.68 29.20 12.09
N THR A 135 -9.36 29.70 10.91
CA THR A 135 -10.37 30.01 9.89
C THR A 135 -10.83 28.69 9.28
N GLY A 136 -11.82 28.05 9.92
CA GLY A 136 -12.70 27.07 9.29
C GLY A 136 -12.05 25.86 8.59
N SER A 137 -11.06 25.20 9.19
CA SER A 137 -10.61 23.91 8.67
C SER A 137 -11.70 22.86 8.91
N THR A 138 -12.39 22.46 7.86
CA THR A 138 -13.26 21.27 7.86
C THR A 138 -12.45 20.08 8.36
N CYS A 139 -12.85 19.50 9.50
CA CYS A 139 -12.21 18.31 10.05
C CYS A 139 -12.20 17.17 9.03
N GLU A 140 -11.03 16.55 8.83
CA GLU A 140 -10.84 15.34 8.03
C GLU A 140 -10.32 14.23 8.96
N PRO A 141 -11.21 13.44 9.58
CA PRO A 141 -10.89 12.61 10.74
C PRO A 141 -9.83 11.54 10.43
N TYR A 142 -9.93 10.87 9.28
CA TYR A 142 -8.98 9.82 8.88
C TYR A 142 -7.64 10.37 8.37
N SER A 143 -7.51 11.68 8.15
CA SER A 143 -6.23 12.34 7.84
C SER A 143 -5.63 13.02 9.07
N SER A 144 -6.37 13.10 10.18
CA SER A 144 -5.90 13.68 11.43
C SER A 144 -5.07 12.70 12.24
N PHE A 145 -4.15 13.21 13.07
CA PHE A 145 -3.35 12.38 13.97
C PHE A 145 -4.23 11.69 15.02
N GLY A 146 -3.94 10.42 15.28
CA GLY A 146 -4.72 9.59 16.20
C GLY A 146 -4.10 8.22 16.41
N SER A 147 -4.91 7.32 16.95
CA SER A 147 -4.55 5.92 17.17
C SER A 147 -5.69 5.00 16.74
N LEU A 148 -5.36 3.81 16.23
CA LEU A 148 -6.35 2.79 15.94
C LEU A 148 -6.72 2.02 17.21
N SER A 149 -8.00 2.01 17.56
CA SER A 149 -8.57 1.04 18.51
C SER A 149 -8.77 -0.29 17.79
N VAL A 150 -8.31 -1.39 18.38
CA VAL A 150 -8.39 -2.74 17.80
C VAL A 150 -9.11 -3.67 18.75
N ASP A 151 -10.12 -4.39 18.25
CA ASP A 151 -10.84 -5.44 18.96
C ASP A 151 -11.18 -6.57 17.99
N LEU A 152 -10.62 -7.76 18.23
CA LEU A 152 -10.80 -8.90 17.32
C LEU A 152 -12.09 -9.70 17.60
N VAL A 153 -12.80 -9.37 18.67
CA VAL A 153 -14.05 -10.04 19.08
C VAL A 153 -15.25 -9.21 18.65
N ASP A 154 -15.19 -7.90 18.88
CA ASP A 154 -16.23 -6.96 18.50
C ASP A 154 -15.75 -6.09 17.32
N PRO A 155 -16.19 -6.40 16.08
CA PRO A 155 -15.83 -5.62 14.90
C PRO A 155 -16.07 -4.12 15.08
N ASP A 156 -17.11 -3.73 15.82
CA ASP A 156 -17.56 -2.34 15.90
C ASP A 156 -16.71 -1.46 16.82
N LYS A 157 -15.74 -2.04 17.52
CA LYS A 157 -14.73 -1.32 18.30
C LYS A 157 -13.42 -1.09 17.53
N ASN A 158 -13.36 -1.50 16.26
CA ASN A 158 -12.23 -1.19 15.38
C ASN A 158 -12.43 0.19 14.75
N GLN A 159 -11.94 1.22 15.42
CA GLN A 159 -12.17 2.61 15.02
C GLN A 159 -10.88 3.43 15.08
N TRP A 160 -10.69 4.31 14.10
CA TRP A 160 -9.69 5.37 14.19
C TRP A 160 -10.12 6.41 15.23
N VAL A 161 -9.25 6.70 16.19
CA VAL A 161 -9.52 7.65 17.27
C VAL A 161 -8.54 8.83 17.15
N PRO A 162 -8.94 9.93 16.52
CA PRO A 162 -8.18 11.17 16.49
C PRO A 162 -7.87 11.71 17.88
N PHE A 163 -6.70 12.33 18.03
CA PHE A 163 -6.33 13.00 19.28
C PHE A 163 -7.13 14.28 19.52
N ASP A 164 -7.65 14.92 18.45
CA ASP A 164 -8.61 16.00 18.57
C ASP A 164 -10.04 15.41 18.65
N PRO A 165 -10.71 15.45 19.82
CA PRO A 165 -12.05 14.89 19.97
C PRO A 165 -13.11 15.64 19.16
N THR A 166 -12.83 16.89 18.74
CA THR A 166 -13.74 17.63 17.85
C THR A 166 -13.71 17.09 16.41
N CYS A 167 -12.76 16.20 16.11
CA CYS A 167 -12.55 15.63 14.79
C CYS A 167 -12.77 14.10 14.76
N SER A 168 -13.74 13.58 15.51
CA SER A 168 -14.03 12.13 15.51
C SER A 168 -14.67 11.64 14.20
N PRO A 169 -14.25 10.49 13.65
CA PRO A 169 -14.88 9.93 12.47
C PRO A 169 -16.30 9.44 12.77
N PRO A 170 -17.24 9.55 11.81
CA PRO A 170 -18.53 8.90 11.93
C PRO A 170 -18.34 7.37 11.86
N ALA A 171 -18.90 6.63 12.82
CA ALA A 171 -18.91 5.17 12.80
C ALA A 171 -19.95 4.63 11.79
N PHE A 172 -19.77 4.93 10.49
CA PHE A 172 -20.71 4.57 9.45
C PHE A 172 -20.89 3.07 9.36
N PHE A 173 -19.80 2.30 9.41
CA PHE A 173 -19.88 0.87 9.21
C PHE A 173 -20.64 0.16 10.35
N SER A 174 -20.38 0.53 11.60
CA SER A 174 -21.15 0.05 12.77
C SER A 174 -22.65 0.39 12.65
N LYS A 175 -22.97 1.64 12.27
CA LYS A 175 -24.35 2.08 12.07
C LYS A 175 -25.05 1.32 10.94
N LEU A 176 -24.31 1.01 9.87
CA LEU A 176 -24.82 0.28 8.70
C LEU A 176 -25.19 -1.17 9.05
N ARG A 177 -24.39 -1.81 9.90
CA ARG A 177 -24.57 -3.19 10.38
C ARG A 177 -25.67 -3.30 11.44
N ASN A 178 -25.65 -2.42 12.45
CA ASN A 178 -26.46 -2.60 13.67
C ASN A 178 -27.69 -1.70 13.76
N ASN A 179 -27.65 -0.48 13.20
CA ASN A 179 -28.71 0.52 13.35
C ASN A 179 -29.22 1.11 12.03
N PRO A 180 -29.58 0.26 11.06
CA PRO A 180 -29.93 0.65 9.70
C PRO A 180 -31.16 1.56 9.61
N HIS A 181 -32.14 1.39 10.51
CA HIS A 181 -33.41 2.13 10.49
C HIS A 181 -33.34 3.48 11.23
N LYS A 182 -32.30 3.69 12.05
CA LYS A 182 -32.15 4.91 12.87
C LYS A 182 -31.24 5.96 12.22
N THR A 183 -30.46 5.56 11.21
CA THR A 183 -29.49 6.43 10.54
C THR A 183 -29.93 6.66 9.11
N ASP A 184 -29.92 7.91 8.65
CA ASP A 184 -30.19 8.22 7.25
C ASP A 184 -28.98 7.80 6.37
N PHE A 185 -29.17 6.72 5.62
CA PHE A 185 -28.25 6.23 4.60
C PHE A 185 -28.73 6.53 3.17
N SER A 186 -29.63 7.51 2.97
CA SER A 186 -30.12 7.95 1.65
C SER A 186 -29.00 8.21 0.63
N TRP A 187 -27.86 8.71 1.09
CA TRP A 187 -26.67 8.98 0.28
C TRP A 187 -26.01 7.72 -0.29
N LEU A 188 -26.18 6.55 0.35
CA LEU A 188 -25.59 5.27 -0.02
C LEU A 188 -26.49 4.46 -0.99
N TYR A 189 -27.80 4.74 -1.00
CA TYR A 189 -28.73 3.96 -1.81
C TYR A 189 -28.43 4.02 -3.30
N ASN A 190 -28.49 2.87 -3.97
CA ASN A 190 -28.23 2.71 -5.41
C ASN A 190 -26.87 3.29 -5.83
N ARG A 191 -25.84 3.13 -4.99
CA ARG A 191 -24.47 3.59 -5.29
C ARG A 191 -23.60 2.43 -5.74
N THR A 192 -22.63 2.74 -6.59
CA THR A 192 -21.59 1.79 -6.98
C THR A 192 -20.20 2.33 -6.62
N ALA A 193 -19.43 1.54 -5.87
CA ALA A 193 -18.03 1.80 -5.55
C ALA A 193 -17.11 0.90 -6.40
N LEU A 194 -16.18 1.50 -7.13
CA LEU A 194 -15.20 0.82 -7.95
C LEU A 194 -13.80 0.91 -7.31
N ILE A 195 -13.19 -0.23 -7.03
CA ILE A 195 -11.87 -0.34 -6.39
C ILE A 195 -10.91 -0.96 -7.41
N ILE A 196 -9.94 -0.18 -7.87
CA ILE A 196 -8.91 -0.59 -8.83
C ILE A 196 -7.61 -0.78 -8.05
N GLY A 197 -7.15 -2.03 -7.97
CA GLY A 197 -5.96 -2.36 -7.20
C GLY A 197 -5.51 -3.80 -7.39
N ASP A 198 -4.82 -4.35 -6.40
CA ASP A 198 -4.30 -5.72 -6.41
C ASP A 198 -5.12 -6.67 -5.50
N SER A 199 -4.48 -7.73 -4.99
CA SER A 199 -5.12 -8.71 -4.12
C SER A 199 -5.61 -8.13 -2.79
N ILE A 200 -5.01 -7.05 -2.30
CA ILE A 200 -5.44 -6.38 -1.06
C ILE A 200 -6.77 -5.68 -1.30
N SER A 201 -6.93 -5.03 -2.46
CA SER A 201 -8.17 -4.37 -2.86
C SER A 201 -9.31 -5.36 -3.11
N ARG A 202 -8.97 -6.53 -3.66
CA ARG A 202 -9.91 -7.65 -3.77
C ARG A 202 -10.42 -8.06 -2.38
N GLU A 203 -9.51 -8.21 -1.42
CA GLU A 203 -9.85 -8.63 -0.06
C GLU A 203 -10.62 -7.58 0.72
N HIS A 204 -10.37 -6.30 0.50
CA HIS A 204 -11.20 -5.24 1.07
C HIS A 204 -12.68 -5.44 0.72
N VAL A 205 -12.97 -5.77 -0.54
CA VAL A 205 -14.34 -6.06 -1.00
C VAL A 205 -14.87 -7.37 -0.40
N GLU A 206 -14.05 -8.42 -0.33
CA GLU A 206 -14.42 -9.70 0.30
C GLU A 206 -14.76 -9.53 1.78
N ASN A 207 -13.87 -8.87 2.53
CA ASN A 207 -14.00 -8.60 3.96
C ASN A 207 -15.20 -7.70 4.25
N PHE A 208 -15.44 -6.67 3.43
CA PHE A 208 -16.62 -5.82 3.56
C PHE A 208 -17.91 -6.63 3.42
N CYS A 209 -17.99 -7.50 2.40
CA CYS A 209 -19.14 -8.39 2.22
C CYS A 209 -19.35 -9.30 3.42
N GLN A 210 -18.29 -9.98 3.85
CA GLN A 210 -18.33 -10.88 5.01
C GLN A 210 -18.82 -10.16 6.27
N LEU A 211 -18.31 -8.95 6.55
CA LEU A 211 -18.69 -8.15 7.71
C LEU A 211 -20.15 -7.67 7.63
N MET A 212 -20.70 -7.52 6.42
CA MET A 212 -22.11 -7.21 6.17
C MET A 212 -23.02 -8.46 6.17
N GLY A 213 -22.46 -9.66 6.33
CA GLY A 213 -23.22 -10.92 6.28
C GLY A 213 -23.55 -11.39 4.86
N GLU A 214 -22.85 -10.85 3.86
CA GLU A 214 -23.02 -11.17 2.43
C GLU A 214 -21.77 -11.90 1.91
N GLU A 215 -21.87 -12.47 0.70
CA GLU A 215 -20.74 -13.11 0.01
C GLU A 215 -20.32 -12.31 -1.22
N SER A 216 -19.02 -12.22 -1.47
CA SER A 216 -18.51 -11.66 -2.72
C SER A 216 -18.57 -12.69 -3.84
N GLU A 217 -18.98 -12.25 -5.03
CA GLU A 217 -19.01 -13.07 -6.25
C GLU A 217 -17.83 -12.75 -7.17
N VAL A 218 -17.31 -13.76 -7.86
CA VAL A 218 -16.30 -13.60 -8.92
C VAL A 218 -17.00 -13.44 -10.26
N VAL A 219 -16.64 -12.40 -11.02
CA VAL A 219 -17.12 -12.18 -12.40
C VAL A 219 -16.47 -13.20 -13.35
N ARG A 220 -17.09 -14.38 -13.43
CA ARG A 220 -16.71 -15.47 -14.34
C ARG A 220 -17.31 -15.24 -15.73
N PRO A 221 -16.88 -15.98 -16.77
CA PRO A 221 -17.39 -15.79 -18.13
C PRO A 221 -18.91 -15.93 -18.31
N HIS A 222 -19.61 -16.63 -17.40
CA HIS A 222 -21.07 -16.78 -17.43
C HIS A 222 -21.80 -15.76 -16.53
N HIS A 223 -21.06 -14.86 -15.86
CA HIS A 223 -21.62 -13.82 -15.02
C HIS A 223 -22.34 -12.77 -15.89
N LYS A 224 -23.43 -12.18 -15.40
CA LYS A 224 -24.20 -11.17 -16.17
C LYS A 224 -23.41 -9.93 -16.59
N TYR A 225 -22.38 -9.58 -15.81
CA TYR A 225 -21.45 -8.50 -16.14
C TYR A 225 -20.11 -8.99 -16.71
N ALA A 226 -20.04 -10.25 -17.15
CA ALA A 226 -18.86 -10.74 -17.83
C ALA A 226 -18.61 -9.89 -19.08
N THR A 227 -17.40 -9.37 -19.21
CA THR A 227 -16.98 -8.65 -20.42
C THR A 227 -16.54 -9.67 -21.47
N ALA A 228 -16.58 -9.27 -22.73
CA ALA A 228 -15.96 -10.05 -23.79
C ALA A 228 -14.48 -10.33 -23.43
N PRO A 229 -13.92 -11.48 -23.83
CA PRO A 229 -12.52 -11.77 -23.58
C PRO A 229 -11.66 -10.61 -24.09
N SER A 230 -10.80 -10.07 -23.22
CA SER A 230 -9.92 -8.97 -23.61
C SER A 230 -9.04 -9.39 -24.78
N PRO A 231 -8.82 -8.52 -25.77
CA PRO A 231 -8.00 -8.85 -26.92
C PRO A 231 -6.59 -9.24 -26.48
N VAL A 232 -6.06 -10.31 -27.06
CA VAL A 232 -4.67 -10.72 -26.82
C VAL A 232 -3.77 -9.71 -27.52
N ARG A 233 -3.31 -8.70 -26.79
CA ARG A 233 -2.34 -7.72 -27.28
C ARG A 233 -0.95 -8.35 -27.24
N ALA A 234 -0.08 -8.07 -28.22
CA ALA A 234 1.32 -8.51 -28.14
C ALA A 234 2.01 -7.88 -26.91
N ALA A 235 2.98 -8.58 -26.31
CA ALA A 235 3.80 -7.96 -25.27
C ALA A 235 4.71 -6.93 -25.94
N THR A 236 4.78 -5.72 -25.39
CA THR A 236 5.61 -4.68 -25.99
C THR A 236 7.09 -5.05 -25.87
N LYS A 237 7.51 -5.59 -24.70
CA LYS A 237 8.91 -5.98 -24.42
C LYS A 237 9.10 -7.10 -23.38
N ALA A 238 8.06 -7.78 -22.90
CA ALA A 238 8.25 -8.88 -21.94
C ALA A 238 9.11 -9.99 -22.58
N GLN A 239 10.38 -10.04 -22.20
CA GLN A 239 11.30 -11.14 -22.49
C GLN A 239 11.89 -11.56 -21.16
N HIS A 240 11.19 -12.48 -20.48
CA HIS A 240 11.78 -13.17 -19.34
C HIS A 240 12.32 -14.52 -19.81
N THR A 241 13.63 -14.63 -19.94
CA THR A 241 14.36 -15.90 -20.12
C THR A 241 14.43 -16.71 -18.81
N LEU A 242 13.35 -16.75 -18.04
CA LEU A 242 13.22 -17.67 -16.93
C LEU A 242 12.37 -18.84 -17.41
N ASP A 243 13.02 -20.00 -17.58
CA ASP A 243 12.36 -21.25 -17.93
C ASP A 243 11.06 -21.40 -17.12
N ARG A 244 9.94 -21.44 -17.85
CA ARG A 244 8.62 -21.67 -17.28
C ARG A 244 8.62 -23.08 -16.68
N PRO A 245 8.42 -23.26 -15.36
CA PRO A 245 8.37 -24.59 -14.80
C PRO A 245 7.22 -25.37 -15.44
N LYS A 246 7.53 -26.54 -16.03
CA LYS A 246 6.55 -27.45 -16.66
C LYS A 246 5.41 -27.89 -15.72
N ARG A 247 5.49 -27.58 -14.43
CA ARG A 247 4.52 -27.94 -13.39
C ARG A 247 3.28 -27.03 -13.29
N LEU A 248 3.21 -25.92 -14.04
CA LEU A 248 2.01 -25.08 -14.12
C LEU A 248 0.79 -25.77 -14.81
N GLN A 249 0.75 -27.11 -14.87
CA GLN A 249 -0.34 -27.89 -15.47
C GLN A 249 -1.13 -28.78 -14.48
N GLN A 250 -0.77 -28.83 -13.18
CA GLN A 250 -1.46 -29.70 -12.22
C GLN A 250 -2.63 -29.04 -11.47
N ARG A 251 -3.73 -29.80 -11.37
CA ARG A 251 -5.07 -29.43 -10.85
C ARG A 251 -5.03 -28.58 -9.56
N GLY A 252 -5.76 -27.46 -9.59
CA GLY A 252 -5.76 -26.39 -8.57
C GLY A 252 -5.97 -24.99 -9.18
N PHE A 253 -5.78 -24.88 -10.51
CA PHE A 253 -5.76 -23.64 -11.29
C PHE A 253 -7.02 -22.76 -11.29
N ARG A 254 -8.21 -23.27 -10.97
CA ARG A 254 -9.43 -22.43 -11.03
C ARG A 254 -9.42 -21.33 -9.98
N VAL A 255 -9.12 -21.68 -8.73
CA VAL A 255 -9.06 -20.72 -7.61
C VAL A 255 -8.00 -19.64 -7.88
N VAL A 256 -6.88 -20.05 -8.45
CA VAL A 256 -5.76 -19.15 -8.74
C VAL A 256 -6.02 -18.26 -9.96
N ARG A 257 -6.68 -18.77 -11.01
CA ARG A 257 -7.09 -17.98 -12.17
C ARG A 257 -8.21 -16.99 -11.84
N ASP A 258 -9.04 -17.31 -10.86
CA ASP A 258 -10.09 -16.42 -10.36
C ASP A 258 -9.54 -15.32 -9.44
N ALA A 259 -8.27 -15.39 -9.02
CA ALA A 259 -7.66 -14.44 -8.10
C ALA A 259 -7.47 -13.03 -8.69
N SER A 260 -7.32 -12.90 -10.01
CA SER A 260 -7.19 -11.63 -10.74
C SER A 260 -8.43 -11.25 -11.56
N ARG A 261 -9.53 -11.99 -11.41
CA ARG A 261 -10.82 -11.63 -12.00
C ARG A 261 -11.49 -10.53 -11.18
N PRO A 262 -12.34 -9.70 -11.82
CA PRO A 262 -13.17 -8.77 -11.07
C PRO A 262 -14.03 -9.50 -10.04
N ARG A 263 -14.28 -8.83 -8.91
CA ARG A 263 -15.20 -9.32 -7.87
C ARG A 263 -16.23 -8.28 -7.52
N ILE A 264 -17.37 -8.77 -7.08
CA ILE A 264 -18.53 -7.95 -6.76
C ILE A 264 -19.03 -8.32 -5.38
N CYS A 265 -19.34 -7.31 -4.58
CA CYS A 265 -20.06 -7.44 -3.34
C CYS A 265 -21.33 -6.61 -3.47
N TYR A 266 -22.49 -7.27 -3.42
CA TYR A 266 -23.77 -6.61 -3.48
C TYR A 266 -24.42 -6.63 -2.10
N ILE A 267 -24.83 -5.46 -1.61
CA ILE A 267 -25.57 -5.31 -0.34
C ILE A 267 -27.02 -4.97 -0.68
N PRO A 268 -27.94 -5.96 -0.70
CA PRO A 268 -29.30 -5.78 -1.20
C PRO A 268 -30.07 -4.70 -0.46
N LYS A 269 -29.84 -4.62 0.86
CA LYS A 269 -30.52 -3.68 1.74
C LYS A 269 -30.40 -2.21 1.33
N TYR A 270 -29.26 -1.83 0.76
CA TYR A 270 -28.98 -0.46 0.33
C TYR A 270 -28.93 -0.33 -1.18
N ASP A 271 -29.21 -1.41 -1.91
CA ASP A 271 -28.92 -1.48 -3.33
C ASP A 271 -27.48 -1.00 -3.64
N PHE A 272 -26.51 -1.37 -2.78
CA PHE A 272 -25.13 -0.88 -2.85
C PHE A 272 -24.21 -1.94 -3.46
N LEU A 273 -23.40 -1.54 -4.44
CA LEU A 273 -22.53 -2.43 -5.18
C LEU A 273 -21.06 -2.03 -5.00
N LEU A 274 -20.22 -2.91 -4.50
CA LEU A 274 -18.76 -2.76 -4.54
C LEU A 274 -18.21 -3.66 -5.64
N VAL A 275 -17.28 -3.13 -6.41
CA VAL A 275 -16.63 -3.83 -7.52
C VAL A 275 -15.12 -3.67 -7.36
N SER A 276 -14.38 -4.78 -7.22
CA SER A 276 -12.93 -4.74 -7.31
C SER A 276 -12.44 -5.23 -8.67
N VAL A 277 -11.45 -4.55 -9.23
CA VAL A 277 -10.73 -4.98 -10.43
C VAL A 277 -9.24 -5.04 -10.16
N PHE A 278 -8.67 -6.20 -10.42
CA PHE A 278 -7.25 -6.49 -10.20
C PHE A 278 -6.36 -5.83 -11.27
N HIS A 279 -5.17 -5.34 -10.93
CA HIS A 279 -4.08 -5.04 -11.86
C HIS A 279 -2.70 -5.40 -11.29
N PHE A 280 -1.68 -5.42 -12.15
CA PHE A 280 -0.34 -5.92 -11.85
C PHE A 280 0.70 -4.78 -11.71
N GLY A 281 0.31 -3.68 -11.08
CA GLY A 281 1.15 -2.48 -10.93
C GLY A 281 1.00 -1.47 -12.07
N LEU A 282 1.96 -0.55 -12.18
CA LEU A 282 2.03 0.55 -13.15
C LEU A 282 2.94 0.27 -14.35
N ASP A 283 3.43 -0.97 -14.44
CA ASP A 283 4.29 -1.43 -15.52
C ASP A 283 3.71 -1.16 -16.93
N GLN A 284 4.60 -0.82 -17.85
CA GLN A 284 4.31 -0.48 -19.26
C GLN A 284 4.87 -1.52 -20.25
N GLU A 285 5.47 -2.60 -19.76
CA GLU A 285 6.14 -3.60 -20.60
C GLU A 285 5.41 -4.95 -20.61
N ASP A 286 4.34 -5.06 -19.81
CA ASP A 286 3.63 -6.29 -19.50
C ASP A 286 4.55 -7.35 -18.86
N TYR A 287 5.42 -6.90 -17.96
CA TYR A 287 6.45 -7.64 -17.24
C TYR A 287 5.92 -8.98 -16.70
N TRP A 288 4.73 -8.95 -16.12
CA TRP A 288 4.13 -10.10 -15.45
C TRP A 288 3.54 -11.16 -16.39
N ARG A 289 3.45 -10.90 -17.70
CA ARG A 289 2.85 -11.82 -18.68
C ARG A 289 3.54 -13.17 -18.74
N GLU A 290 4.86 -13.15 -18.79
CA GLU A 290 5.70 -14.36 -18.91
C GLU A 290 6.14 -14.89 -17.54
N SER A 291 5.74 -14.20 -16.47
CA SER A 291 6.08 -14.61 -15.11
C SER A 291 5.49 -15.99 -14.77
N ARG A 292 6.07 -16.63 -13.75
CA ARG A 292 5.56 -17.89 -13.20
C ARG A 292 4.22 -17.73 -12.48
N MET A 293 3.67 -16.51 -12.45
CA MET A 293 2.51 -16.17 -11.64
C MET A 293 1.23 -16.81 -12.18
N PRO A 294 0.66 -17.80 -11.48
CA PRO A 294 -0.52 -18.54 -11.94
C PRO A 294 -1.79 -17.68 -11.98
N GLN A 295 -1.78 -16.57 -11.26
CA GLN A 295 -2.87 -15.60 -11.19
C GLN A 295 -2.82 -14.55 -12.29
N TYR A 296 -1.80 -14.54 -13.15
CA TYR A 296 -1.75 -13.61 -14.27
C TYR A 296 -2.95 -13.81 -15.20
N SER A 297 -3.62 -12.71 -15.52
CA SER A 297 -4.63 -12.64 -16.59
C SER A 297 -4.30 -11.46 -17.49
N ALA A 298 -4.47 -11.63 -18.79
CA ALA A 298 -4.30 -10.52 -19.73
C ALA A 298 -5.51 -9.57 -19.66
N PRO A 299 -5.30 -8.27 -19.94
CA PRO A 299 -4.01 -7.60 -20.17
C PRO A 299 -3.28 -7.32 -18.85
N GLY A 300 -1.94 -7.27 -18.82
CA GLY A 300 -1.22 -6.92 -17.58
C GLY A 300 -1.10 -5.42 -17.33
N MET A 301 -0.95 -4.60 -18.38
CA MET A 301 -0.86 -3.14 -18.27
C MET A 301 -2.19 -2.53 -17.79
N LEU A 302 -2.11 -1.62 -16.83
CA LEU A 302 -3.29 -1.00 -16.22
C LEU A 302 -4.13 -0.21 -17.22
N GLU A 303 -3.51 0.50 -18.17
CA GLU A 303 -4.22 1.22 -19.23
C GLU A 303 -5.13 0.31 -20.05
N HIS A 304 -4.60 -0.85 -20.46
CA HIS A 304 -5.38 -1.83 -21.21
C HIS A 304 -6.45 -2.48 -20.33
N ARG A 305 -6.19 -2.67 -19.02
CA ARG A 305 -7.23 -3.16 -18.10
C ARG A 305 -8.36 -2.16 -17.95
N LEU A 306 -8.05 -0.86 -17.88
CA LEU A 306 -9.06 0.19 -17.83
C LEU A 306 -9.99 0.11 -19.05
N THR A 307 -9.42 0.06 -20.26
CA THR A 307 -10.21 0.04 -21.50
C THR A 307 -10.89 -1.30 -21.79
N ASP A 308 -10.21 -2.42 -21.52
CA ASP A 308 -10.63 -3.75 -21.99
C ASP A 308 -11.42 -4.53 -20.92
N ILE A 309 -11.38 -4.10 -19.65
CA ILE A 309 -12.08 -4.76 -18.53
C ILE A 309 -12.92 -3.78 -17.74
N VAL A 310 -12.32 -2.72 -17.19
CA VAL A 310 -13.00 -1.85 -16.21
C VAL A 310 -14.15 -1.07 -16.87
N GLU A 311 -13.89 -0.38 -17.97
CA GLU A 311 -14.90 0.41 -18.67
C GLU A 311 -16.07 -0.45 -19.18
N PRO A 312 -15.85 -1.60 -19.86
CA PRO A 312 -16.94 -2.47 -20.27
C PRO A 312 -17.71 -3.08 -19.09
N LEU A 313 -17.04 -3.42 -17.99
CA LEU A 313 -17.68 -3.92 -16.76
C LEU A 313 -18.62 -2.87 -16.17
N VAL A 314 -18.13 -1.63 -16.05
CA VAL A 314 -18.93 -0.49 -15.57
C VAL A 314 -20.09 -0.21 -16.53
N ALA A 315 -19.88 -0.30 -17.84
CA ALA A 315 -20.95 -0.13 -18.83
C ALA A 315 -22.04 -1.19 -18.68
N ALA A 316 -21.68 -2.46 -18.45
CA ALA A 316 -22.65 -3.52 -18.18
C ALA A 316 -23.44 -3.26 -16.89
N ILE A 317 -22.78 -2.80 -15.82
CA ILE A 317 -23.42 -2.40 -14.56
C ILE A 317 -24.39 -1.24 -14.78
N ARG A 318 -24.02 -0.23 -15.56
CA ARG A 318 -24.90 0.89 -15.91
C ARG A 318 -26.15 0.44 -16.65
N SER A 319 -25.99 -0.46 -17.63
CA SER A 319 -27.08 -1.02 -18.41
C SER A 319 -28.03 -1.88 -17.57
N ASP A 320 -27.57 -2.44 -16.45
CA ASP A 320 -28.37 -3.23 -15.51
C ASP A 320 -29.08 -2.37 -14.44
N GLY A 321 -29.35 -1.10 -14.75
CA GLY A 321 -30.15 -0.22 -13.89
C GLY A 321 -29.36 0.66 -12.91
N ARG A 322 -28.04 0.77 -13.06
CA ARG A 322 -27.18 1.63 -12.20
C ARG A 322 -26.51 2.75 -12.99
N PRO A 323 -27.27 3.70 -13.56
CA PRO A 323 -26.75 4.69 -14.52
C PRO A 323 -25.68 5.63 -13.93
N SER A 324 -25.64 5.83 -12.61
CA SER A 324 -24.63 6.67 -11.95
C SER A 324 -23.28 5.99 -11.73
N ALA A 325 -23.17 4.67 -11.97
CA ALA A 325 -21.98 3.92 -11.64
C ALA A 325 -20.73 4.40 -12.43
N PRO A 326 -19.53 4.41 -11.84
CA PRO A 326 -19.29 4.39 -10.40
C PRO A 326 -19.55 5.76 -9.77
N ASP A 327 -20.09 5.74 -8.54
CA ASP A 327 -20.23 6.92 -7.70
C ASP A 327 -18.98 7.18 -6.84
N PHE A 328 -18.19 6.14 -6.56
CA PHE A 328 -16.91 6.22 -5.87
C PHE A 328 -15.85 5.42 -6.65
N VAL A 329 -14.64 5.98 -6.76
CA VAL A 329 -13.49 5.28 -7.37
C VAL A 329 -12.30 5.35 -6.43
N GLU A 330 -11.78 4.20 -6.01
CA GLU A 330 -10.50 4.08 -5.31
C GLU A 330 -9.46 3.45 -6.22
N VAL A 331 -8.26 4.02 -6.25
CA VAL A 331 -7.11 3.49 -6.99
C VAL A 331 -5.96 3.27 -6.03
N THR A 332 -5.19 2.21 -6.24
CA THR A 332 -3.94 1.98 -5.52
C THR A 332 -2.97 1.22 -6.41
N SER A 333 -1.68 1.47 -6.26
CA SER A 333 -0.63 0.65 -6.87
C SER A 333 0.58 0.66 -5.96
N GLY A 334 1.46 -0.33 -6.11
CA GLY A 334 2.75 -0.34 -5.44
C GLY A 334 3.22 -1.73 -5.06
N THR A 335 2.34 -2.66 -4.65
CA THR A 335 2.76 -4.03 -4.29
C THR A 335 3.45 -4.72 -5.46
N TRP A 336 2.81 -4.79 -6.62
CA TRP A 336 3.40 -5.41 -7.81
C TRP A 336 4.58 -4.60 -8.38
N ASP A 337 4.60 -3.28 -8.19
CA ASP A 337 5.74 -2.44 -8.60
C ASP A 337 6.97 -2.74 -7.73
N LEU A 338 6.79 -2.83 -6.42
CA LEU A 338 7.83 -3.20 -5.45
C LEU A 338 8.33 -4.62 -5.67
N ALA A 339 7.43 -5.57 -5.94
CA ALA A 339 7.81 -6.95 -6.26
C ALA A 339 8.70 -7.01 -7.52
N ARG A 340 8.32 -6.29 -8.58
CA ARG A 340 9.12 -6.20 -9.81
C ARG A 340 10.51 -5.63 -9.53
N TRP A 341 10.59 -4.52 -8.81
CA TRP A 341 11.87 -3.91 -8.49
C TRP A 341 12.73 -4.78 -7.57
N ALA A 342 12.12 -5.50 -6.62
CA ALA A 342 12.83 -6.46 -5.80
C ALA A 342 13.44 -7.59 -6.66
N GLU A 343 12.72 -8.13 -7.65
CA GLU A 343 13.29 -9.12 -8.58
C GLU A 343 14.49 -8.57 -9.37
N GLN A 344 14.37 -7.33 -9.88
CA GLN A 344 15.45 -6.68 -10.63
C GLN A 344 16.67 -6.41 -9.75
N ASP A 345 16.45 -5.99 -8.50
CA ASP A 345 17.51 -5.73 -7.54
C ASP A 345 18.21 -7.04 -7.17
N LEU A 346 17.46 -8.10 -6.88
CA LEU A 346 18.00 -9.43 -6.60
C LEU A 346 18.82 -9.98 -7.77
N ALA A 347 18.33 -9.86 -9.00
CA ALA A 347 19.03 -10.29 -10.20
C ALA A 347 20.36 -9.54 -10.42
N THR A 348 20.47 -8.32 -9.89
CA THR A 348 21.67 -7.47 -9.96
C THR A 348 22.45 -7.41 -8.64
N GLN A 349 22.12 -8.27 -7.67
CA GLN A 349 22.72 -8.32 -6.33
C GLN A 349 22.67 -6.98 -5.57
N GLN A 350 21.63 -6.18 -5.82
CA GLN A 350 21.33 -4.97 -5.09
C GLN A 350 20.46 -5.25 -3.86
N ASP A 351 20.56 -4.37 -2.87
CA ASP A 351 19.78 -4.46 -1.64
C ASP A 351 18.30 -4.09 -1.88
N THR A 352 17.39 -4.87 -1.28
CA THR A 352 15.94 -4.63 -1.36
C THR A 352 15.38 -3.91 -0.13
N VAL A 353 16.19 -3.68 0.91
CA VAL A 353 15.80 -3.00 2.15
C VAL A 353 15.89 -1.48 2.00
N SER A 354 16.97 -0.99 1.40
CA SER A 354 17.23 0.42 1.17
C SER A 354 16.18 1.07 0.28
N GLY A 355 16.17 2.41 0.32
CA GLY A 355 15.24 3.20 -0.49
C GLY A 355 15.43 2.92 -1.98
N LEU A 356 14.34 3.03 -2.72
CA LEU A 356 14.36 3.02 -4.17
C LEU A 356 15.26 4.14 -4.69
N ALA A 357 15.96 3.84 -5.80
CA ALA A 357 16.69 4.82 -6.56
C ALA A 357 15.76 5.96 -7.05
N GLN A 358 16.31 7.15 -7.17
CA GLN A 358 15.54 8.36 -7.46
C GLN A 358 14.77 8.28 -8.79
N ASP A 359 15.37 7.63 -9.80
CA ASP A 359 14.75 7.38 -11.09
C ASP A 359 13.48 6.52 -10.99
N ARG A 360 13.47 5.48 -10.15
CA ARG A 360 12.28 4.65 -9.89
C ARG A 360 11.17 5.43 -9.18
N VAL A 361 11.52 6.26 -8.19
CA VAL A 361 10.54 7.10 -7.49
C VAL A 361 9.96 8.15 -8.44
N THR A 362 10.80 8.78 -9.27
CA THR A 362 10.38 9.75 -10.29
C THR A 362 9.51 9.10 -11.36
N TRP A 363 9.90 7.93 -11.87
CA TRP A 363 9.10 7.14 -12.81
C TRP A 363 7.74 6.81 -12.19
N TYR A 364 7.72 6.29 -10.97
CA TYR A 364 6.50 5.92 -10.28
C TYR A 364 5.55 7.10 -10.12
N ARG A 365 6.06 8.24 -9.63
CA ARG A 365 5.29 9.49 -9.51
C ARG A 365 4.68 9.89 -10.85
N PHE A 366 5.47 9.91 -11.91
CA PHE A 366 5.00 10.26 -13.24
C PHE A 366 3.88 9.32 -13.71
N ARG A 367 4.06 8.01 -13.51
CA ARG A 367 3.08 6.99 -13.87
C ARG A 367 1.78 7.09 -13.07
N VAL A 368 1.86 7.37 -11.77
CA VAL A 368 0.66 7.64 -10.95
C VAL A 368 -0.11 8.82 -11.54
N GLY A 369 0.56 9.94 -11.85
CA GLY A 369 -0.12 11.09 -12.46
C GLY A 369 -0.84 10.76 -13.76
N GLN A 370 -0.21 9.98 -14.65
CA GLN A 370 -0.85 9.53 -15.89
C GLN A 370 -2.07 8.62 -15.64
N ILE A 371 -2.01 7.74 -14.65
CA ILE A 371 -3.14 6.86 -14.29
C ILE A 371 -4.28 7.64 -13.64
N LEU A 372 -4.00 8.56 -12.72
CA LEU A 372 -5.00 9.43 -12.12
C LEU A 372 -5.76 10.22 -13.20
N GLU A 373 -5.04 10.73 -14.20
CA GLU A 373 -5.62 11.43 -15.34
C GLU A 373 -6.52 10.53 -16.20
N LYS A 374 -6.10 9.28 -16.46
CA LYS A 374 -6.93 8.31 -17.21
C LYS A 374 -8.18 7.92 -16.43
N VAL A 375 -8.08 7.68 -15.13
CA VAL A 375 -9.21 7.36 -14.26
C VAL A 375 -10.18 8.53 -14.18
N ARG A 376 -9.68 9.76 -14.09
CA ARG A 376 -10.49 10.99 -14.13
C ARG A 376 -11.30 11.08 -15.43
N LYS A 377 -10.68 10.80 -16.57
CA LYS A 377 -11.32 10.79 -17.89
C LYS A 377 -12.33 9.66 -18.06
N ALA A 378 -12.04 8.47 -17.55
CA ALA A 378 -12.93 7.31 -17.64
C ALA A 378 -14.17 7.47 -16.74
N PHE A 379 -14.02 8.10 -15.57
CA PHE A 379 -15.10 8.25 -14.57
C PHE A 379 -15.30 9.71 -14.14
N PRO A 380 -15.67 10.62 -15.07
CA PRO A 380 -15.79 12.03 -14.76
C PRO A 380 -16.91 12.32 -13.75
N ASN A 381 -17.94 11.47 -13.74
CA ASN A 381 -19.14 11.64 -12.93
C ASN A 381 -19.03 11.02 -11.52
N ALA A 382 -17.92 10.33 -11.21
CA ALA A 382 -17.69 9.79 -9.88
C ALA A 382 -17.69 10.91 -8.84
N LYS A 383 -18.47 10.73 -7.77
CA LYS A 383 -18.69 11.69 -6.69
C LYS A 383 -17.48 11.84 -5.77
N ALA A 384 -16.73 10.76 -5.61
CA ALA A 384 -15.47 10.74 -4.88
C ALA A 384 -14.44 9.90 -5.65
N LYS A 385 -13.20 10.37 -5.61
CA LYS A 385 -12.04 9.67 -6.16
C LYS A 385 -10.94 9.67 -5.11
N THR A 386 -10.39 8.50 -4.80
CA THR A 386 -9.35 8.35 -3.79
C THR A 386 -8.15 7.59 -4.34
N TRP A 387 -6.97 7.95 -3.85
CA TRP A 387 -5.79 7.12 -3.91
C TRP A 387 -5.56 6.50 -2.53
N ARG A 388 -5.57 5.17 -2.45
CA ARG A 388 -5.28 4.46 -1.21
C ARG A 388 -3.78 4.23 -1.08
N THR A 389 -3.22 4.71 0.03
CA THR A 389 -1.83 4.45 0.43
C THR A 389 -1.59 2.96 0.63
N LEU A 390 -0.35 2.53 0.44
CA LEU A 390 0.06 1.15 0.65
C LEU A 390 0.06 0.80 2.15
N HIS A 391 -0.36 -0.41 2.50
CA HIS A 391 -0.15 -0.92 3.85
C HIS A 391 1.23 -1.51 4.01
N TYR A 392 1.58 -1.79 5.26
CA TYR A 392 2.86 -2.29 5.69
C TYR A 392 2.73 -3.80 5.95
N PRO A 393 3.35 -4.67 5.14
CA PRO A 393 3.25 -6.12 5.32
C PRO A 393 3.95 -6.62 6.60
N LEU A 394 3.51 -7.78 7.10
CA LEU A 394 4.08 -8.48 8.26
C LEU A 394 5.48 -8.96 7.91
N ASP A 395 6.47 -8.39 8.60
CA ASP A 395 7.90 -8.71 8.49
C ASP A 395 8.61 -8.08 7.27
N GLN A 396 9.90 -7.77 7.44
CA GLN A 396 10.83 -7.49 6.32
C GLN A 396 11.10 -8.77 5.49
N VAL A 397 10.22 -9.75 5.58
CA VAL A 397 10.38 -11.11 5.07
C VAL A 397 9.03 -11.59 4.53
N ALA A 398 8.23 -10.68 3.96
CA ALA A 398 7.30 -11.09 2.91
C ALA A 398 8.15 -11.66 1.75
N GLU A 399 8.48 -12.95 1.93
CA GLU A 399 9.45 -13.73 1.16
C GLU A 399 9.10 -13.62 -0.31
N HIS A 400 10.14 -13.57 -1.14
CA HIS A 400 10.00 -13.75 -2.58
C HIS A 400 9.22 -15.05 -2.83
N ASP A 401 9.52 -16.10 -2.07
CA ASP A 401 8.80 -17.38 -2.13
C ASP A 401 7.31 -17.27 -1.74
N TYR A 402 6.93 -16.38 -0.82
CA TYR A 402 5.53 -16.24 -0.43
C TYR A 402 4.70 -15.55 -1.52
N PHE A 403 5.27 -14.52 -2.15
CA PHE A 403 4.61 -13.79 -3.21
C PHE A 403 4.66 -14.55 -4.54
N MET A 404 5.82 -15.14 -4.88
CA MET A 404 6.09 -15.79 -6.17
C MET A 404 5.85 -17.29 -6.17
N ASP A 405 6.08 -17.97 -5.04
CA ASP A 405 6.08 -19.44 -4.92
C ASP A 405 4.91 -19.99 -4.08
N LYS A 406 3.70 -19.42 -4.18
CA LYS A 406 2.46 -20.14 -3.78
C LYS A 406 2.26 -21.51 -4.49
N ILE A 407 3.23 -21.97 -5.31
CA ILE A 407 3.27 -23.27 -5.96
C ILE A 407 4.64 -23.99 -5.92
N ALA A 408 5.71 -23.42 -5.34
CA ALA A 408 6.97 -24.17 -5.20
C ALA A 408 7.02 -24.89 -3.85
N PRO A 409 7.45 -26.16 -3.81
CA PRO A 409 7.78 -26.79 -2.55
C PRO A 409 8.99 -26.08 -1.95
N ARG A 410 8.89 -25.64 -0.68
CA ARG A 410 10.03 -25.14 0.10
C ARG A 410 11.24 -26.02 -0.17
N ALA A 411 12.25 -25.47 -0.84
CA ALA A 411 13.56 -26.11 -0.86
C ALA A 411 14.04 -26.14 0.60
N ASN A 412 14.46 -27.31 1.09
CA ASN A 412 15.10 -27.48 2.39
C ASN A 412 16.51 -26.86 2.38
N THR A 413 16.63 -25.58 2.03
CA THR A 413 17.87 -24.82 2.09
C THR A 413 17.88 -24.02 3.38
N THR A 414 18.89 -24.33 4.18
CA THR A 414 19.21 -23.70 5.46
C THR A 414 19.35 -22.19 5.32
N ALA A 415 18.48 -21.43 5.99
CA ALA A 415 18.75 -20.16 6.66
C ALA A 415 19.55 -19.08 5.87
N SER A 416 19.25 -18.83 4.59
CA SER A 416 19.45 -17.48 4.05
C SER A 416 18.21 -16.66 4.38
N LEU A 417 18.38 -15.57 5.14
CA LEU A 417 17.35 -14.54 5.27
C LEU A 417 17.09 -13.99 3.88
N GLU A 418 15.97 -14.38 3.26
CA GLU A 418 15.56 -13.78 1.99
C GLU A 418 15.30 -12.29 2.19
N PRO A 419 15.76 -11.43 1.28
CA PRO A 419 15.63 -10.00 1.45
C PRO A 419 14.19 -9.54 1.14
N PRO A 420 13.65 -8.51 1.83
CA PRO A 420 12.26 -8.08 1.71
C PRO A 420 11.88 -7.66 0.29
N SER A 421 10.76 -8.13 -0.24
CA SER A 421 10.17 -7.54 -1.45
C SER A 421 9.44 -6.21 -1.18
N PHE A 422 8.98 -5.99 0.05
CA PHE A 422 8.12 -4.87 0.43
C PHE A 422 8.69 -4.07 1.61
N SER A 423 9.92 -3.58 1.48
CA SER A 423 10.55 -2.75 2.52
C SER A 423 9.69 -1.51 2.83
N HIS A 424 9.48 -1.27 4.12
CA HIS A 424 8.70 -0.13 4.63
C HIS A 424 9.27 1.22 4.18
N ASN A 425 10.58 1.31 3.97
CA ASN A 425 11.21 2.53 3.45
C ASN A 425 10.77 2.81 2.02
N ARG A 426 10.70 1.76 1.19
CA ARG A 426 10.24 1.86 -0.20
C ARG A 426 8.76 2.22 -0.27
N ILE A 427 7.93 1.56 0.56
CA ILE A 427 6.50 1.89 0.72
C ILE A 427 6.33 3.37 1.07
N TYR A 428 7.06 3.87 2.06
CA TYR A 428 7.02 5.27 2.47
C TYR A 428 7.39 6.21 1.31
N GLN A 429 8.45 5.91 0.55
CA GLN A 429 8.84 6.73 -0.62
C GLN A 429 7.73 6.79 -1.68
N LEU A 430 7.06 5.66 -1.97
CA LEU A 430 5.96 5.63 -2.91
C LEU A 430 4.76 6.45 -2.41
N ASP A 431 4.37 6.31 -1.14
CA ASP A 431 3.29 7.11 -0.56
C ASP A 431 3.62 8.61 -0.58
N GLN A 432 4.86 9.00 -0.25
CA GLN A 432 5.28 10.40 -0.34
C GLN A 432 5.23 10.91 -1.79
N ALA A 433 5.68 10.12 -2.75
CA ALA A 433 5.60 10.48 -4.17
C ALA A 433 4.16 10.77 -4.60
N VAL A 434 3.18 9.96 -4.17
CA VAL A 434 1.77 10.20 -4.50
C VAL A 434 1.21 11.43 -3.81
N ARG A 435 1.58 11.70 -2.55
CA ARG A 435 1.14 12.90 -1.83
C ARG A 435 1.46 14.18 -2.60
N THR A 436 2.61 14.26 -3.26
CA THR A 436 2.98 15.41 -4.09
C THR A 436 2.08 15.64 -5.32
N LEU A 437 1.21 14.68 -5.66
CA LEU A 437 0.28 14.76 -6.78
C LEU A 437 -1.13 15.16 -6.34
N VAL A 438 -1.51 14.91 -5.09
CA VAL A 438 -2.90 15.04 -4.61
C VAL A 438 -3.06 16.01 -3.44
N LEU A 439 -1.96 16.37 -2.76
CA LEU A 439 -1.96 17.39 -1.71
C LEU A 439 -1.37 18.69 -2.25
N PRO A 440 -1.89 19.86 -1.84
CA PRO A 440 -1.29 21.14 -2.16
C PRO A 440 0.11 21.23 -1.57
N THR A 441 1.01 21.95 -2.24
CA THR A 441 2.39 22.15 -1.79
C THR A 441 2.58 23.60 -1.40
N THR A 442 3.03 23.85 -0.17
CA THR A 442 3.34 25.20 0.31
C THR A 442 4.86 25.43 0.23
N ILE A 443 5.26 26.46 -0.49
CA ILE A 443 6.65 26.90 -0.64
C ILE A 443 6.74 28.34 -0.17
N GLY A 444 7.32 28.55 1.02
CA GLY A 444 7.33 29.87 1.65
C GLY A 444 5.90 30.31 2.01
N GLU A 445 5.47 31.45 1.46
CA GLU A 445 4.10 31.98 1.63
C GLU A 445 3.15 31.54 0.52
N GLU A 446 3.65 30.93 -0.56
CA GLU A 446 2.85 30.50 -1.71
C GLU A 446 2.34 29.07 -1.53
N THR A 447 1.08 28.84 -1.89
CA THR A 447 0.47 27.50 -1.91
C THR A 447 0.07 27.14 -3.32
N GLU A 448 0.78 26.18 -3.89
CA GLU A 448 0.48 25.62 -5.20
C GLU A 448 -0.60 24.54 -5.08
N PRO A 449 -1.62 24.56 -5.96
CA PRO A 449 -2.65 23.54 -5.97
C PRO A 449 -2.07 22.18 -6.35
N ALA A 450 -2.67 21.12 -5.82
CA ALA A 450 -2.28 19.76 -6.20
C ALA A 450 -2.57 19.49 -7.69
N PRO A 451 -1.66 18.81 -8.43
CA PRO A 451 -1.90 18.43 -9.83
C PRO A 451 -3.20 17.64 -10.05
N HIS A 452 -3.60 16.82 -9.08
CA HIS A 452 -4.81 16.01 -9.08
C HIS A 452 -5.66 16.31 -7.83
N ALA A 453 -6.01 17.57 -7.63
CA ALA A 453 -6.80 18.03 -6.48
C ALA A 453 -8.23 17.43 -6.39
N ASP A 454 -8.70 16.76 -7.45
CA ASP A 454 -9.96 16.02 -7.44
C ASP A 454 -9.85 14.62 -6.81
N PHE A 455 -8.63 14.13 -6.61
CA PHE A 455 -8.34 12.93 -5.84
C PHE A 455 -7.98 13.28 -4.40
N ARG A 456 -8.31 12.36 -3.50
CA ARG A 456 -7.94 12.46 -2.08
C ARG A 456 -7.12 11.25 -1.63
N ILE A 457 -6.32 11.44 -0.59
CA ILE A 457 -5.61 10.32 0.03
C ILE A 457 -6.56 9.57 0.96
N ASN A 458 -6.70 8.27 0.74
CA ASN A 458 -7.17 7.32 1.73
C ASN A 458 -5.94 6.81 2.53
N GLU A 459 -5.88 7.21 3.81
CA GLU A 459 -4.78 6.96 4.76
C GLU A 459 -4.77 5.56 5.40
N TRP A 460 -5.53 4.61 4.84
CA TRP A 460 -5.68 3.26 5.38
C TRP A 460 -4.35 2.57 5.71
N GLY A 461 -3.34 2.75 4.85
CA GLY A 461 -2.02 2.13 5.01
C GLY A 461 -1.28 2.61 6.27
N PRO A 462 -1.00 3.92 6.41
CA PRO A 462 -0.46 4.51 7.62
C PRO A 462 -1.30 4.27 8.89
N ILE A 463 -2.63 4.25 8.79
CA ILE A 463 -3.52 3.95 9.93
C ILE A 463 -3.28 2.54 10.49
N LEU A 464 -2.99 1.56 9.62
CA LEU A 464 -2.70 0.19 10.02
C LEU A 464 -1.23 -0.07 10.36
N LYS A 465 -0.36 0.93 10.30
CA LYS A 465 1.04 0.76 10.67
C LYS A 465 1.15 0.30 12.13
N GLY A 466 1.93 -0.75 12.38
CA GLY A 466 2.04 -1.39 13.69
C GLY A 466 0.97 -2.45 13.99
N GLN A 467 0.03 -2.68 13.07
CA GLN A 467 -1.04 -3.68 13.18
C GLN A 467 -0.78 -4.91 12.32
N GLU A 468 0.47 -5.11 11.90
CA GLU A 468 0.83 -6.16 10.97
C GLU A 468 0.54 -7.55 11.56
N ALA A 469 0.64 -7.72 12.88
CA ALA A 469 0.31 -8.96 13.59
C ALA A 469 -1.14 -9.46 13.39
N HIS A 470 -2.03 -8.62 12.85
CA HIS A 470 -3.42 -8.94 12.53
C HIS A 470 -3.64 -9.23 11.03
N GLN A 471 -2.58 -9.49 10.28
CA GLN A 471 -2.69 -9.98 8.90
C GLN A 471 -2.89 -11.49 8.88
N ARG A 472 -3.79 -11.96 8.02
CA ARG A 472 -4.07 -13.38 7.79
C ARG A 472 -2.85 -14.13 7.28
N ASP A 473 -2.09 -13.43 6.44
CA ASP A 473 -0.84 -13.91 5.88
C ASP A 473 0.17 -12.76 5.77
N ARG A 474 1.33 -12.97 5.14
CA ARG A 474 2.40 -11.97 5.11
C ARG A 474 2.08 -10.71 4.30
N LEU A 475 0.96 -10.69 3.57
CA LEU A 475 0.55 -9.55 2.75
C LEU A 475 -0.90 -9.14 3.01
N HIS A 476 -1.79 -10.09 3.29
CA HIS A 476 -3.23 -9.90 3.28
C HIS A 476 -3.78 -9.74 4.71
N GLY A 477 -4.63 -8.74 4.90
CA GLY A 477 -5.29 -8.49 6.19
C GLY A 477 -6.43 -9.47 6.48
N ASP A 478 -6.65 -9.79 7.76
CA ASP A 478 -7.93 -10.35 8.18
C ASP A 478 -9.05 -9.28 8.07
N PRO A 479 -10.35 -9.68 8.12
CA PRO A 479 -11.45 -8.72 8.16
C PRO A 479 -11.29 -7.66 9.26
N LEU A 480 -10.68 -8.04 10.40
CA LEU A 480 -10.38 -7.15 11.51
C LEU A 480 -8.86 -7.05 11.76
N PRO A 481 -8.34 -5.87 12.11
CA PRO A 481 -9.03 -4.57 12.08
C PRO A 481 -9.10 -3.99 10.65
N GLY A 482 -8.27 -4.49 9.73
CA GLY A 482 -7.96 -3.81 8.48
C GLY A 482 -9.14 -3.64 7.51
N GLY A 483 -9.89 -4.72 7.27
CA GLY A 483 -11.07 -4.67 6.39
C GLY A 483 -12.18 -3.75 6.94
N TYR A 484 -12.41 -3.79 8.25
CA TYR A 484 -13.38 -2.94 8.92
C TYR A 484 -13.04 -1.45 8.78
N VAL A 485 -11.80 -1.09 9.13
CA VAL A 485 -11.33 0.31 9.09
C VAL A 485 -11.35 0.84 7.66
N TRP A 486 -10.94 0.02 6.67
CA TRP A 486 -11.08 0.39 5.26
C TRP A 486 -12.53 0.68 4.87
N GLY A 487 -13.46 -0.19 5.28
CA GLY A 487 -14.88 -0.03 4.99
C GLY A 487 -15.44 1.29 5.51
N ASP A 488 -15.07 1.67 6.73
CA ASP A 488 -15.50 2.93 7.36
C ASP A 488 -14.92 4.16 6.64
N ILE A 489 -13.63 4.12 6.25
CA ILE A 489 -13.00 5.18 5.45
C ILE A 489 -13.68 5.30 4.08
N MET A 490 -13.90 4.20 3.38
CA MET A 490 -14.55 4.19 2.07
C MET A 490 -15.96 4.80 2.13
N LEU A 491 -16.75 4.39 3.14
CA LEU A 491 -18.09 4.94 3.36
C LEU A 491 -18.05 6.44 3.66
N TYR A 492 -17.08 6.90 4.45
CA TYR A 492 -16.89 8.33 4.74
C TYR A 492 -16.55 9.14 3.48
N GLU A 493 -15.62 8.63 2.67
CA GLU A 493 -15.20 9.29 1.44
C GLU A 493 -16.36 9.37 0.41
N LEU A 494 -17.15 8.30 0.28
CA LEU A 494 -18.36 8.28 -0.54
C LEU A 494 -19.41 9.27 -0.02
N PHE A 495 -19.75 9.23 1.27
CA PHE A 495 -20.68 10.16 1.90
C PHE A 495 -20.29 11.62 1.60
N ARG A 496 -19.03 11.97 1.85
CA ARG A 496 -18.53 13.32 1.62
C ARG A 496 -18.63 13.72 0.15
N GLY A 497 -18.27 12.84 -0.78
CA GLY A 497 -18.38 13.07 -2.21
C GLY A 497 -19.82 13.32 -2.67
N VAL A 498 -20.77 12.52 -2.19
CA VAL A 498 -22.21 12.68 -2.48
C VAL A 498 -22.71 14.03 -1.96
N LYS A 499 -22.42 14.38 -0.69
CA LYS A 499 -22.85 15.65 -0.09
C LYS A 499 -22.28 16.88 -0.78
N GLN A 500 -21.02 16.81 -1.24
CA GLN A 500 -20.42 17.88 -2.03
C GLN A 500 -21.09 18.03 -3.40
N SER A 501 -21.44 16.92 -4.07
CA SER A 501 -22.15 16.95 -5.35
C SER A 501 -23.55 17.53 -5.22
N GLU A 502 -24.30 17.15 -4.18
CA GLU A 502 -25.65 17.68 -3.90
C GLU A 502 -25.60 19.20 -3.66
N SER A 503 -24.65 19.66 -2.85
CA SER A 503 -24.45 21.08 -2.55
C SER A 503 -24.12 21.91 -3.81
N LYS A 504 -23.30 21.37 -4.72
CA LYS A 504 -22.97 22.02 -6.00
C LYS A 504 -24.20 22.13 -6.91
N ASN A 505 -25.07 21.12 -6.93
CA ASN A 505 -26.28 21.13 -7.74
C ASN A 505 -27.28 22.19 -7.25
N VAL A 506 -27.51 22.28 -5.93
CA VAL A 506 -28.39 23.31 -5.35
C VAL A 506 -27.91 24.72 -5.71
N ARG A 507 -26.60 24.99 -5.58
CA ARG A 507 -26.01 26.29 -5.95
C ARG A 507 -26.15 26.62 -7.44
N ARG A 508 -26.13 25.60 -8.33
CA ARG A 508 -26.35 25.81 -9.77
C ARG A 508 -27.80 26.16 -10.05
N SER A 509 -28.76 25.42 -9.47
CA SER A 509 -30.19 25.68 -9.67
C SER A 509 -30.60 27.08 -9.19
N VAL A 510 -30.03 27.55 -8.08
CA VAL A 510 -30.29 28.92 -7.56
C VAL A 510 -29.70 30.01 -8.46
N LYS A 511 -28.62 29.73 -9.21
CA LYS A 511 -28.02 30.70 -10.15
C LYS A 511 -28.71 30.72 -11.51
N SER A 512 -29.47 29.68 -11.85
CA SER A 512 -30.19 29.56 -13.13
C SER A 512 -31.67 29.98 -13.04
N ALA A 513 -32.18 30.19 -11.83
CA ALA A 513 -33.47 30.82 -11.55
C ALA A 513 -33.25 32.31 -11.28
#